data_AF-A0AA90Q4I9-F1
#
_entry.id   AF-A0AA90Q4I9-F1
#
_cell.length_a   1.000
_cell.length_b   1.000
_cell.length_c   1.000
_cell.angle_alpha   90.00
_cell.angle_beta   90.00
_cell.angle_gamma   90.00
#
_symmetry.space_group_name_H-M   'P 1'
#
loop_
_entity.id
_entity.type
_entity.pdbx_description
1 polymer ?
#
loop_
_entity_poly.entity_id
_entity_poly.type
_entity_poly.pdbx_seq_one_letter_code
_entity_poly.pdbx_strand_id
1 'polypeptide(L)'
;MKNMLMTCALLAFTSAAFAAPEAAAPAAKSAQQNKMVTCNADASGKKGDERKAFMKECLSAKPAAPTATPQQNKMKTCNADATGKKGDERKAFMKACLSAPK
;
A
#
# COMPACT_ATOMS: atom_id res chain seq x y z
N MET A 1 -38.43 -17.55 -8.45
CA MET A 1 -39.43 -18.61 -8.21
C MET A 1 -38.78 -19.99 -8.35
N LYS A 2 -38.37 -20.60 -7.24
CA LYS A 2 -38.58 -22.02 -6.93
C LYS A 2 -37.99 -22.27 -5.54
N ASN A 3 -38.88 -22.55 -4.61
CA ASN A 3 -38.64 -22.77 -3.20
C ASN A 3 -37.71 -23.97 -2.98
N MET A 4 -36.94 -23.98 -1.89
CA MET A 4 -37.13 -24.99 -0.83
C MET A 4 -36.36 -24.59 0.43
N LEU A 5 -37.11 -24.43 1.51
CA LEU A 5 -36.62 -24.44 2.88
C LEU A 5 -35.98 -25.81 3.22
N MET A 6 -34.88 -25.80 3.96
CA MET A 6 -34.60 -26.90 4.89
C MET A 6 -33.95 -26.34 6.16
N THR A 7 -34.71 -26.52 7.24
CA THR A 7 -34.56 -26.02 8.59
C THR A 7 -33.62 -26.91 9.43
N CYS A 8 -32.98 -26.27 10.41
CA CYS A 8 -32.57 -26.81 11.72
C CYS A 8 -31.59 -27.99 11.82
N ALA A 9 -30.37 -27.70 12.29
CA ALA A 9 -29.78 -28.48 13.39
C ALA A 9 -28.81 -27.60 14.20
N LEU A 10 -29.20 -27.32 15.44
CA LEU A 10 -28.33 -26.89 16.52
C LEU A 10 -27.19 -27.88 16.70
N LEU A 11 -25.95 -27.39 16.64
CA LEU A 11 -24.85 -27.93 17.44
C LEU A 11 -24.09 -26.77 18.07
N ALA A 12 -24.41 -26.56 19.34
CA ALA A 12 -23.62 -25.77 20.25
C ALA A 12 -22.23 -26.40 20.38
N PHE A 13 -21.19 -25.63 20.09
CA PHE A 13 -19.86 -25.85 20.66
C PHE A 13 -19.54 -24.66 21.56
N THR A 14 -19.79 -24.88 22.85
CA THR A 14 -19.23 -24.10 23.95
C THR A 14 -17.75 -24.44 24.08
N SER A 15 -16.85 -23.47 23.91
CA SER A 15 -15.69 -23.27 24.81
C SER A 15 -14.76 -22.14 24.36
N ALA A 16 -14.41 -21.33 25.37
CA ALA A 16 -13.13 -20.64 25.55
C ALA A 16 -12.70 -19.60 24.52
N ALA A 17 -12.95 -18.33 24.83
CA ALA A 17 -11.95 -17.49 25.48
C ALA A 17 -12.40 -16.04 25.39
N PHE A 18 -12.71 -15.45 26.55
CA PHE A 18 -12.85 -14.02 26.71
C PHE A 18 -11.44 -13.42 26.62
N ALA A 19 -10.97 -13.19 25.40
CA ALA A 19 -9.84 -12.31 25.16
C ALA A 19 -10.39 -10.88 25.25
N ALA A 20 -9.84 -10.13 26.21
CA ALA A 20 -10.11 -8.72 26.45
C ALA A 20 -10.13 -7.93 25.12
N PRO A 21 -10.91 -6.84 25.02
CA PRO A 21 -10.78 -5.92 23.91
C PRO A 21 -9.37 -5.34 23.94
N GLU A 22 -8.49 -5.93 23.16
CA GLU A 22 -7.21 -5.36 22.78
C GLU A 22 -7.54 -3.99 22.22
N ALA A 23 -7.17 -2.94 22.96
CA ALA A 23 -7.38 -1.57 22.57
C ALA A 23 -6.83 -1.43 21.16
N ALA A 24 -7.75 -1.34 20.20
CA ALA A 24 -7.43 -1.19 18.79
C ALA A 24 -6.62 0.11 18.67
N ALA A 25 -5.30 -0.03 18.63
CA ALA A 25 -4.40 1.01 18.19
C ALA A 25 -4.98 1.54 16.87
N PRO A 26 -5.17 2.86 16.71
CA PRO A 26 -5.77 3.40 15.50
C PRO A 26 -4.94 2.91 14.33
N ALA A 27 -5.56 2.08 13.47
CA ALA A 27 -4.91 1.53 12.29
C ALA A 27 -4.30 2.71 11.53
N ALA A 28 -2.96 2.78 11.51
CA ALA A 28 -2.24 3.85 10.83
C ALA A 28 -2.71 3.85 9.38
N LYS A 29 -3.53 4.85 9.02
CA LYS A 29 -4.07 4.99 7.67
C LYS A 29 -2.88 5.02 6.71
N SER A 30 -2.88 4.12 5.73
CA SER A 30 -1.80 4.06 4.75
C SER A 30 -1.61 5.44 4.10
N ALA A 31 -0.39 5.76 3.66
CA ALA A 31 -0.11 7.03 3.00
C ALA A 31 -1.07 7.31 1.83
N GLN A 32 -1.57 6.26 1.18
CA GLN A 32 -2.59 6.33 0.14
C GLN A 32 -3.97 6.78 0.68
N GLN A 33 -4.40 6.25 1.83
CA GLN A 33 -5.66 6.68 2.46
C GLN A 33 -5.58 8.14 2.93
N ASN A 34 -4.46 8.55 3.52
CA ASN A 34 -4.29 9.93 3.98
C ASN A 34 -4.35 10.92 2.79
N LYS A 35 -3.69 10.57 1.69
CA LYS A 35 -3.72 11.33 0.43
C LYS A 35 -5.13 11.45 -0.16
N MET A 36 -5.92 10.38 -0.11
CA MET A 36 -7.31 10.41 -0.59
C MET A 36 -8.18 11.38 0.23
N VAL A 37 -7.98 11.41 1.55
CA VAL A 37 -8.71 12.32 2.46
C VAL A 37 -8.33 13.77 2.18
N THR A 38 -7.02 14.08 2.09
CA THR A 38 -6.53 15.42 1.75
C THR A 38 -7.03 15.87 0.37
N CYS A 39 -6.89 15.03 -0.66
CA CYS A 39 -7.39 15.36 -2.00
C CYS A 39 -8.91 15.60 -2.04
N ASN A 40 -9.70 14.90 -1.22
CA ASN A 40 -11.14 15.17 -1.13
C ASN A 40 -11.45 16.46 -0.37
N ALA A 41 -10.69 16.77 0.67
CA ALA A 41 -10.82 18.03 1.41
C ALA A 41 -10.47 19.23 0.50
N ASP A 42 -9.38 19.15 -0.26
CA ASP A 42 -8.95 20.21 -1.19
C ASP A 42 -9.84 20.32 -2.45
N ALA A 43 -10.58 19.25 -2.75
CA ALA A 43 -11.59 19.27 -3.81
C ALA A 43 -12.89 19.99 -3.40
N SER A 44 -13.00 20.44 -2.14
CA SER A 44 -14.16 21.19 -1.65
C SER A 44 -14.36 22.46 -2.47
N GLY A 45 -15.57 22.65 -3.01
CA GLY A 45 -15.91 23.77 -3.87
C GLY A 45 -15.73 23.52 -5.38
N LYS A 46 -15.04 22.43 -5.78
CA LYS A 46 -14.96 22.00 -7.19
C LYS A 46 -16.14 21.08 -7.52
N LYS A 47 -16.79 21.28 -8.68
CA LYS A 47 -17.93 20.46 -9.14
C LYS A 47 -17.69 19.97 -10.57
N GLY A 48 -18.34 18.87 -10.94
CA GLY A 48 -18.27 18.32 -12.30
C GLY A 48 -16.85 17.92 -12.72
N ASP A 49 -16.47 18.27 -13.95
CA ASP A 49 -15.19 17.92 -14.55
C ASP A 49 -13.99 18.53 -13.84
N GLU A 50 -14.14 19.72 -13.24
CA GLU A 50 -13.07 20.36 -12.46
C GLU A 50 -12.69 19.52 -11.24
N ARG A 51 -13.66 18.91 -10.56
CA ARG A 51 -13.38 18.01 -9.42
C ARG A 51 -12.68 16.75 -9.89
N LYS A 52 -13.07 16.19 -11.05
CA LYS A 52 -12.44 14.97 -11.60
C LYS A 52 -11.01 15.22 -12.04
N ALA A 53 -10.76 16.33 -12.74
CA ALA A 53 -9.42 16.73 -13.14
C ALA A 53 -8.53 16.95 -11.91
N PHE A 54 -9.03 17.71 -10.92
CA PHE A 54 -8.31 17.94 -9.67
C PHE A 54 -8.05 16.66 -8.88
N MET A 55 -9.03 15.76 -8.76
CA MET A 55 -8.84 14.49 -8.05
C MET A 55 -7.82 13.61 -8.78
N LYS A 56 -7.86 13.57 -10.11
CA LYS A 56 -6.90 12.83 -10.93
C LYS A 56 -5.51 13.39 -10.74
N GLU A 57 -5.36 14.70 -10.79
CA GLU A 57 -4.07 15.36 -10.58
C GLU A 57 -3.57 15.20 -9.15
N CYS A 58 -4.41 15.41 -8.14
CA CYS A 58 -4.05 15.25 -6.74
C CYS A 58 -3.70 13.80 -6.38
N LEU A 59 -4.41 12.79 -6.92
CA LEU A 59 -4.11 11.38 -6.70
C LEU A 59 -2.94 10.86 -7.53
N SER A 60 -2.73 11.41 -8.73
CA SER A 60 -1.63 11.04 -9.64
C SER A 60 -0.35 11.83 -9.35
N ALA A 61 -0.45 12.97 -8.67
CA ALA A 61 0.68 13.70 -8.14
C ALA A 61 1.41 12.73 -7.22
N LYS A 62 2.51 12.16 -7.69
CA LYS A 62 3.44 11.50 -6.78
C LYS A 62 3.70 12.50 -5.65
N PRO A 63 3.72 12.05 -4.37
CA PRO A 63 4.21 12.92 -3.30
C PRO A 63 5.48 13.60 -3.83
N ALA A 64 5.52 14.95 -3.77
CA ALA A 64 6.56 15.79 -4.33
C ALA A 64 7.86 15.00 -4.29
N ALA A 65 8.35 14.58 -5.47
CA ALA A 65 9.20 13.39 -5.63
C ALA A 65 10.08 13.26 -4.39
N PRO A 66 9.84 12.27 -3.50
CA PRO A 66 10.63 12.18 -2.28
C PRO A 66 12.06 12.26 -2.76
N THR A 67 12.82 13.25 -2.29
CA THR A 67 14.24 13.38 -2.61
C THR A 67 14.79 11.98 -2.49
N ALA A 68 15.16 11.40 -3.64
CA ALA A 68 15.22 9.96 -3.76
C ALA A 68 16.06 9.45 -2.60
N THR A 69 15.44 8.62 -1.75
CA THR A 69 16.09 8.28 -0.49
C THR A 69 17.46 7.71 -0.79
N PRO A 70 18.45 7.84 0.10
CA PRO A 70 19.76 7.24 -0.12
C PRO A 70 19.64 5.76 -0.55
N GLN A 71 18.63 5.04 -0.06
CA GLN A 71 18.26 3.68 -0.47
C GLN A 71 17.80 3.60 -1.94
N GLN A 72 16.89 4.48 -2.39
CA GLN A 72 16.39 4.51 -3.77
C GLN A 72 17.48 4.88 -4.78
N ASN A 73 18.33 5.85 -4.46
CA ASN A 73 19.45 6.20 -5.34
C ASN A 73 20.43 5.04 -5.46
N LYS A 74 20.73 4.37 -4.35
CA LYS A 74 21.58 3.18 -4.35
C LYS A 74 20.98 2.04 -5.18
N MET A 75 19.68 1.81 -5.08
CA MET A 75 18.99 0.81 -5.90
C MET A 75 19.06 1.14 -7.39
N LYS A 76 18.94 2.41 -7.77
CA LYS A 76 19.09 2.83 -9.17
C LYS A 76 20.51 2.60 -9.69
N THR A 77 21.53 3.00 -8.93
CA THR A 77 22.94 2.76 -9.28
C THR A 77 23.24 1.27 -9.40
N CYS A 78 22.86 0.46 -8.41
CA CYS A 78 23.05 -1.00 -8.46
C CYS A 78 22.32 -1.66 -9.65
N ASN A 79 21.18 -1.13 -10.09
CA ASN A 79 20.51 -1.64 -11.28
C ASN A 79 21.18 -1.21 -12.59
N ALA A 80 21.70 0.02 -12.65
CA ALA A 80 22.48 0.49 -13.78
C ALA A 80 23.78 -0.31 -13.95
N ASP A 81 24.48 -0.58 -12.85
CA ASP A 81 25.74 -1.35 -12.85
C ASP A 81 25.51 -2.86 -13.05
N ALA A 82 24.28 -3.33 -12.85
CA ALA A 82 23.89 -4.71 -13.15
C ALA A 82 23.60 -4.93 -14.65
N THR A 83 23.72 -3.90 -15.49
CA THR A 83 23.53 -4.02 -16.94
C THR A 83 24.53 -5.01 -17.52
N GLY A 84 24.04 -5.97 -18.31
CA GLY A 84 24.85 -7.06 -18.86
C GLY A 84 24.96 -8.30 -17.97
N LYS A 85 24.58 -8.23 -16.68
CA LYS A 85 24.53 -9.40 -15.79
C LYS A 85 23.14 -10.05 -15.84
N LYS A 86 23.10 -11.38 -15.89
CA LYS A 86 21.85 -12.17 -15.93
C LYS A 86 21.92 -13.32 -14.92
N GLY A 87 20.76 -13.86 -14.54
CA GLY A 87 20.67 -15.00 -13.63
C GLY A 87 21.30 -14.75 -12.26
N ASP A 88 22.03 -15.74 -11.76
CA ASP A 88 22.65 -15.72 -10.43
C ASP A 88 23.71 -14.64 -10.26
N GLU A 89 24.46 -14.31 -11.33
CA GLU A 89 25.45 -13.22 -11.30
C GLU A 89 24.80 -11.86 -11.01
N ARG A 90 23.62 -11.58 -11.59
CA ARG A 90 22.89 -10.34 -11.30
C ARG A 90 22.38 -10.31 -9.87
N LYS A 91 21.88 -11.44 -9.36
CA LYS A 91 21.37 -11.53 -7.97
C LYS A 91 22.48 -11.35 -6.96
N ALA A 92 23.61 -12.02 -7.15
CA ALA A 92 24.78 -11.89 -6.29
C ALA A 92 25.30 -10.45 -6.29
N PHE A 93 25.42 -9.85 -7.47
CA PHE A 93 25.83 -8.45 -7.62
C PHE A 93 24.85 -7.47 -6.96
N MET A 94 23.55 -7.63 -7.19
CA MET A 94 22.53 -6.77 -6.59
C MET A 94 22.57 -6.85 -5.06
N LYS A 95 22.72 -8.07 -4.51
CA LYS A 95 22.81 -8.27 -3.06
C LYS A 95 24.04 -7.57 -2.49
N ALA A 96 25.22 -7.79 -3.08
CA ALA A 96 26.46 -7.17 -2.66
C ALA A 96 26.43 -5.63 -2.76
N CYS A 97 25.93 -5.11 -3.89
CA CYS A 97 25.82 -3.68 -4.13
C CYS A 97 24.85 -3.02 -3.13
N LEU A 98 23.69 -3.62 -2.87
CA LEU A 98 22.72 -3.10 -1.91
C LEU A 98 23.17 -3.23 -0.46
N SER A 99 23.98 -4.25 -0.11
CA SER A 99 24.49 -4.46 1.25
C SER A 99 25.77 -3.70 1.60
N ALA A 100 26.47 -3.13 0.62
CA ALA A 100 27.67 -2.34 0.89
C ALA A 100 27.36 -1.16 1.85
N PRO A 101 28.14 -0.89 2.90
CA PRO A 101 28.00 0.36 3.64
C PRO A 101 28.20 1.54 2.68
N LYS A 102 27.45 2.64 2.90
CA LYS A 102 27.55 3.86 2.08
C LYS A 102 28.86 4.58 2.34
#